data_AF-A0A1F9MKB9-F1
#
_entry.id   AF-A0A1F9MKB9-F1
#
_cell.length_a   1.000
_cell.length_b   1.000
_cell.length_c   1.000
_cell.angle_alpha   90.00
_cell.angle_beta   90.00
_cell.angle_gamma   90.00
#
_symmetry.space_group_name_H-M   'P 1'
#
loop_
_entity.id
_entity.type
_entity.pdbx_description
1 polymer ?
#
loop_
_entity_poly.entity_id
_entity_poly.type
_entity_poly.pdbx_seq_one_letter_code
_entity_poly.pdbx_strand_id
1 'polypeptide(L)'
;MSSKLSSLPLEKAVKIGNGKNIIIEVTDPDCPFCRKATDFFAKRNDVTRYVFFLPLKKLHPNAEKKSRFILSSKDQVQAYKDVMSGKYDQDNSLPVFSDNNIVQEHLEVAAMLGVKGTPNFWINGTHVGGADFTAIEKLLN
;
A
#
# COMPACT_ATOMS: atom_id res chain seq x y z
N MET A 1 7.46 -19.71 -4.83
CA MET A 1 7.10 -18.28 -4.98
C MET A 1 7.65 -17.80 -6.32
N SER A 2 6.92 -16.99 -7.08
CA SER A 2 7.42 -16.48 -8.36
C SER A 2 8.72 -15.69 -8.14
N SER A 3 9.69 -15.84 -9.05
CA SER A 3 11.04 -15.24 -8.94
C SER A 3 11.02 -13.72 -8.67
N LYS A 4 9.96 -13.03 -9.12
CA LYS A 4 9.75 -11.59 -8.93
C LYS A 4 9.43 -11.18 -7.49
N LEU A 5 8.72 -12.03 -6.72
CA LEU A 5 8.35 -11.68 -5.35
C LEU A 5 9.56 -11.76 -4.41
N SER A 6 10.47 -12.70 -4.66
CA SER A 6 11.70 -12.85 -3.89
C SER A 6 12.72 -11.72 -4.14
N SER A 7 12.58 -10.95 -5.22
CA SER A 7 13.47 -9.83 -5.55
C SER A 7 12.93 -8.47 -5.13
N LEU A 8 11.81 -8.41 -4.40
CA LEU A 8 11.21 -7.15 -3.98
C LEU A 8 12.04 -6.48 -2.87
N PRO A 9 12.29 -5.16 -2.95
CA PRO A 9 12.96 -4.39 -1.90
C PRO A 9 11.98 -4.12 -0.74
N LEU A 10 11.70 -5.14 0.07
CA LEU A 10 10.71 -5.06 1.16
C LEU A 10 11.07 -4.01 2.21
N GLU A 11 12.34 -3.66 2.36
CA GLU A 11 12.85 -2.59 3.22
C GLU A 11 12.42 -1.19 2.79
N LYS A 12 11.97 -1.03 1.54
CA LYS A 12 11.47 0.24 1.01
C LYS A 12 9.96 0.40 1.18
N ALA A 13 9.25 -0.71 1.36
CA ALA A 13 7.81 -0.70 1.60
C ALA A 13 7.45 -0.12 2.97
N VAL A 14 6.23 0.39 3.10
CA VAL A 14 5.66 0.67 4.42
C VAL A 14 5.27 -0.67 5.05
N LYS A 15 6.00 -1.08 6.09
CA LYS A 15 5.73 -2.32 6.82
C LYS A 15 4.71 -2.11 7.93
N ILE A 16 3.60 -2.85 7.90
CA ILE A 16 2.50 -2.75 8.88
C ILE A 16 2.23 -4.13 9.49
N GLY A 17 2.26 -4.21 10.82
CA GLY A 17 2.01 -5.44 11.56
C GLY A 17 3.25 -6.35 11.65
N ASN A 18 3.05 -7.49 12.29
CA ASN A 18 4.09 -8.47 12.62
C ASN A 18 3.57 -9.92 12.65
N GLY A 19 2.42 -10.18 12.03
CA GLY A 19 1.82 -11.50 11.99
C GLY A 19 2.43 -12.44 10.94
N LYS A 20 2.04 -13.72 11.02
CA LYS A 20 2.61 -14.81 10.23
C LYS A 20 2.31 -14.75 8.73
N ASN A 21 1.17 -14.17 8.35
CA ASN A 21 0.74 -14.11 6.96
C ASN A 21 1.38 -12.90 6.28
N ILE A 22 2.19 -13.15 5.24
CA ILE A 22 2.89 -12.09 4.51
C ILE A 22 2.01 -11.60 3.37
N ILE A 23 1.83 -10.28 3.31
CA ILE A 23 1.04 -9.61 2.28
C ILE A 23 1.92 -8.58 1.59
N ILE A 24 2.13 -8.75 0.28
CA ILE A 24 2.60 -7.65 -0.56
C ILE A 24 1.39 -6.93 -1.10
N GLU A 25 1.36 -5.61 -0.97
CA GLU A 25 0.24 -4.79 -1.41
C GLU A 25 0.72 -3.67 -2.32
N VAL A 26 0.02 -3.47 -3.43
CA VAL A 26 0.17 -2.28 -4.27
C VAL A 26 -1.12 -1.47 -4.19
N THR A 27 -1.01 -0.24 -3.71
CA THR A 27 -2.16 0.57 -3.26
C THR A 27 -2.09 2.02 -3.74
N ASP A 28 -3.22 2.72 -3.71
CA ASP A 28 -3.33 4.14 -4.00
C ASP A 28 -4.03 4.85 -2.82
N PRO A 29 -3.42 5.89 -2.21
CA PRO A 29 -3.98 6.61 -1.07
C PRO A 29 -5.41 7.16 -1.22
N ASP A 30 -5.81 7.51 -2.44
CA ASP A 30 -7.10 8.15 -2.72
C ASP A 30 -8.10 7.19 -3.35
N CYS A 31 -7.72 5.92 -3.57
CA CYS A 31 -8.61 4.90 -4.09
C CYS A 31 -9.56 4.39 -2.98
N PRO A 32 -10.90 4.48 -3.15
CA PRO A 32 -11.85 4.01 -2.15
C PRO A 32 -11.73 2.51 -1.82
N PHE A 33 -11.39 1.67 -2.80
CA PHE A 33 -11.20 0.23 -2.59
C PHE A 33 -9.92 -0.07 -1.79
N CYS A 34 -8.86 0.70 -1.98
CA CYS A 34 -7.63 0.60 -1.20
C CYS A 34 -7.87 0.93 0.28
N ARG A 35 -8.69 1.95 0.55
CA ARG A 35 -9.09 2.32 1.92
C ARG A 35 -9.94 1.25 2.58
N LYS A 36 -10.93 0.70 1.88
CA LYS A 36 -11.69 -0.47 2.37
C LYS A 36 -10.79 -1.66 2.71
N ALA A 37 -9.78 -1.93 1.88
CA ALA A 37 -8.81 -2.98 2.19
C ALA A 37 -7.95 -2.66 3.42
N THR A 38 -7.60 -1.38 3.61
CA THR A 38 -6.92 -0.92 4.83
C THR A 38 -7.76 -1.19 6.07
N ASP A 39 -9.06 -0.86 6.04
CA ASP A 39 -9.99 -1.13 7.14
C ASP A 39 -10.17 -2.62 7.40
N PHE A 40 -10.21 -3.44 6.35
CA PHE A 40 -10.27 -4.90 6.46
C PHE A 40 -9.04 -5.44 7.20
N PHE A 41 -7.83 -5.05 6.77
CA PHE A 41 -6.60 -5.53 7.40
C PHE A 41 -6.33 -4.92 8.78
N ALA A 42 -6.85 -3.73 9.09
CA ALA A 42 -6.70 -3.11 10.40
C ALA A 42 -7.33 -3.95 11.54
N LYS A 43 -8.28 -4.84 11.20
CA LYS A 43 -8.95 -5.75 12.14
C LYS A 43 -8.17 -7.06 12.38
N ARG A 44 -7.01 -7.24 11.73
CA ARG A 44 -6.21 -8.47 11.77
C ARG A 44 -4.87 -8.24 12.45
N ASN A 45 -4.47 -9.19 13.31
CA ASN A 45 -3.18 -9.20 14.01
C ASN A 45 -2.20 -10.26 13.46
N ASP A 46 -2.68 -11.15 12.61
CA ASP A 46 -1.94 -12.28 12.04
C ASP A 46 -1.33 -11.96 10.67
N VAL A 47 -1.31 -10.68 10.25
CA VAL A 47 -0.67 -10.20 9.02
C VAL A 47 0.58 -9.38 9.25
N THR A 48 1.50 -9.48 8.30
CA THR A 48 2.53 -8.47 8.03
C THR A 48 2.34 -7.98 6.60
N ARG A 49 2.01 -6.69 6.44
CA ARG A 49 1.83 -6.04 5.14
C ARG A 49 3.08 -5.26 4.75
N TYR A 50 3.51 -5.43 3.51
CA TYR A 50 4.51 -4.60 2.84
C TYR A 50 3.80 -3.80 1.74
N VAL A 51 3.57 -2.53 2.02
CA VAL A 51 2.75 -1.66 1.16
C VAL A 51 3.64 -0.85 0.22
N PHE A 52 3.40 -1.03 -1.07
CA PHE A 52 3.94 -0.24 -2.16
C PHE A 52 2.85 0.67 -2.75
N PHE A 53 3.25 1.81 -3.29
CA PHE A 53 2.32 2.83 -3.77
C PHE A 53 2.34 2.91 -5.28
N LEU A 54 1.16 2.90 -5.89
CA LEU A 54 0.94 3.20 -7.29
C LEU A 54 -0.11 4.32 -7.41
N PRO A 55 0.30 5.59 -7.26
CA PRO A 55 -0.61 6.73 -7.42
C PRO A 55 -1.14 6.83 -8.85
N LEU A 56 -2.45 6.64 -9.03
CA LEU A 56 -3.12 6.73 -10.32
C LEU A 56 -3.44 8.19 -10.63
N LYS A 57 -2.42 9.02 -10.86
CA LYS A 57 -2.50 10.50 -10.95
C LYS A 57 -3.61 11.05 -11.87
N LYS A 58 -3.98 10.31 -12.91
CA LYS A 58 -5.09 10.67 -13.82
C LYS A 58 -6.47 10.64 -13.14
N LEU A 59 -6.66 9.73 -12.17
CA LEU A 59 -7.87 9.56 -11.39
C LEU A 59 -7.75 10.23 -10.01
N HIS A 60 -6.56 10.20 -9.43
CA HIS A 60 -6.28 10.72 -8.09
C HIS A 60 -5.08 11.69 -8.12
N PRO A 61 -5.30 12.97 -8.44
CA PRO A 61 -4.21 13.94 -8.61
C PRO A 61 -3.33 14.15 -7.36
N ASN A 62 -3.90 13.96 -6.17
CA ASN A 62 -3.21 14.18 -4.89
C ASN A 62 -2.53 12.92 -4.32
N ALA A 63 -2.81 11.75 -4.88
CA ALA A 63 -2.32 10.47 -4.38
C ALA A 63 -0.79 10.42 -4.31
N GLU A 64 -0.08 10.99 -5.28
CA GLU A 64 1.39 10.98 -5.28
C GLU A 64 1.96 11.82 -4.15
N LYS A 65 1.41 13.02 -3.92
CA LYS A 65 1.85 13.89 -2.82
C LYS A 65 1.64 13.19 -1.47
N LYS A 66 0.50 12.50 -1.32
CA LYS A 66 0.18 11.70 -0.14
C LYS A 66 1.13 10.51 0.04
N SER A 67 1.46 9.78 -1.03
CA SER A 67 2.47 8.71 -0.98
C SER A 67 3.84 9.22 -0.58
N ARG A 68 4.31 10.34 -1.16
CA ARG A 68 5.59 10.96 -0.79
C ARG A 68 5.60 11.40 0.68
N PHE A 69 4.50 11.96 1.18
CA PHE A 69 4.36 12.31 2.60
C PHE A 69 4.49 11.07 3.50
N ILE A 70 3.78 9.98 3.19
CA ILE A 70 3.87 8.74 3.97
C ILE A 70 5.31 8.23 3.98
N LEU A 71 5.96 8.15 2.81
CA LEU A 71 7.29 7.57 2.67
C LEU A 71 8.39 8.39 3.32
N SER A 72 8.23 9.71 3.40
CA SER A 72 9.16 10.63 4.08
C SER A 72 8.91 10.79 5.57
N SER A 73 7.80 10.24 6.09
CA SER A 73 7.44 10.37 7.50
C SER A 73 8.34 9.53 8.40
N LYS A 74 8.70 10.08 9.56
CA LYS A 74 9.43 9.34 10.61
C LYS A 74 8.63 8.14 11.12
N ASP A 75 7.32 8.31 11.27
CA ASP A 75 6.38 7.23 11.55
C ASP A 75 5.52 6.98 10.32
N GLN A 76 6.02 6.13 9.41
CA GLN A 76 5.33 5.79 8.18
C GLN A 76 4.00 5.07 8.44
N VAL A 77 3.89 4.30 9.53
CA VAL A 77 2.67 3.54 9.86
C VAL A 77 1.56 4.48 10.29
N GLN A 78 1.86 5.45 11.16
CA GLN A 78 0.88 6.45 11.56
C GLN A 78 0.52 7.36 10.38
N ALA A 79 1.49 7.82 9.59
CA ALA A 79 1.23 8.63 8.40
C ALA A 79 0.34 7.89 7.39
N TYR A 80 0.59 6.60 7.18
CA TYR A 80 -0.25 5.74 6.35
C TYR A 80 -1.69 5.69 6.87
N LYS A 81 -1.90 5.42 8.16
CA LYS A 81 -3.25 5.36 8.75
C LYS A 81 -3.99 6.69 8.58
N ASP A 82 -3.33 7.80 8.91
CA ASP A 82 -3.90 9.14 8.78
C ASP A 82 -4.33 9.43 7.34
N VAL A 83 -3.45 9.18 6.36
CA VAL A 83 -3.77 9.38 4.94
C VAL A 83 -4.89 8.46 4.47
N MET A 84 -4.79 7.15 4.74
CA MET A 84 -5.76 6.16 4.26
C MET A 84 -7.14 6.33 4.90
N SER A 85 -7.24 6.92 6.10
CA SER A 85 -8.52 7.29 6.72
C SER A 85 -9.19 8.51 6.07
N GLY A 86 -8.50 9.22 5.18
CA GLY A 86 -9.00 10.43 4.52
C GLY A 86 -8.81 11.71 5.32
N LYS A 87 -8.01 11.69 6.41
CA LYS A 87 -7.75 12.86 7.27
C LYS A 87 -7.30 14.11 6.49
N TYR A 88 -6.61 13.92 5.36
CA TYR A 88 -6.04 15.00 4.54
C TYR A 88 -6.77 15.21 3.19
N ASP A 89 -8.03 14.78 3.07
CA ASP A 89 -8.76 14.85 1.79
C ASP A 89 -9.42 16.21 1.53
N GLN A 90 -9.95 16.85 2.57
CA GLN A 90 -10.82 18.02 2.40
C GLN A 90 -10.06 19.29 2.02
N ASP A 91 -8.85 19.46 2.53
CA ASP A 91 -8.04 20.67 2.39
C ASP A 91 -6.62 20.40 1.89
N ASN A 92 -6.28 19.13 1.60
CA ASN A 92 -4.93 18.69 1.23
C ASN A 92 -3.84 19.24 2.17
N SER A 93 -4.19 19.42 3.45
CA SER A 93 -3.37 20.00 4.53
C SER A 93 -2.31 19.01 5.04
N LEU A 94 -1.64 18.32 4.12
CA LEU A 94 -0.51 17.49 4.48
C LEU A 94 0.51 18.34 5.25
N PRO A 95 1.03 17.84 6.39
CA PRO A 95 2.12 18.51 7.09
C PRO A 95 3.29 18.79 6.14
N VAL A 96 4.08 19.81 6.43
CA VAL A 96 5.30 20.09 5.65
C VAL A 96 6.24 18.89 5.77
N PHE A 97 6.72 18.40 4.63
CA PHE A 97 7.65 17.28 4.56
C PHE A 97 8.70 17.53 3.47
N SER A 98 9.86 16.89 3.62
CA SER A 98 10.90 16.84 2.61
C SER A 98 10.87 15.48 1.94
N ASP A 99 10.67 15.47 0.63
CA ASP A 99 10.61 14.25 -0.15
C ASP A 99 11.95 13.51 -0.16
N ASN A 100 11.90 12.20 0.05
CA ASN A 100 13.07 11.31 0.00
C ASN A 100 13.18 10.53 -1.32
N ASN A 101 12.30 10.80 -2.28
CA ASN A 101 12.24 10.20 -3.62
C ASN A 101 12.01 8.68 -3.67
N ILE A 102 11.65 8.03 -2.56
CA ILE A 102 11.41 6.57 -2.50
C ILE A 102 10.18 6.16 -3.33
N VAL A 103 9.25 7.08 -3.62
CA VAL A 103 8.06 6.76 -4.42
C VAL A 103 8.42 6.24 -5.81
N GLN A 104 9.57 6.61 -6.37
CA GLN A 104 10.02 6.10 -7.67
C GLN A 104 10.30 4.59 -7.62
N GLU A 105 10.91 4.11 -6.54
CA GLU A 105 11.15 2.68 -6.30
C GLU A 105 9.82 1.92 -6.16
N HIS A 106 8.80 2.55 -5.54
CA HIS A 106 7.45 1.96 -5.45
C HIS A 106 6.79 1.80 -6.82
N LEU A 107 6.95 2.79 -7.71
CA LEU A 107 6.45 2.73 -9.09
C LEU A 107 7.15 1.62 -9.88
N GLU A 108 8.46 1.44 -9.70
CA GLU A 108 9.24 0.37 -10.32
C GLU A 108 8.81 -1.02 -9.84
N VAL A 109 8.55 -1.18 -8.54
CA VAL A 109 7.98 -2.41 -7.98
C VAL A 109 6.61 -2.70 -8.60
N ALA A 110 5.72 -1.71 -8.66
CA ALA A 110 4.42 -1.88 -9.28
C ALA A 110 4.53 -2.29 -10.76
N ALA A 111 5.46 -1.69 -11.51
CA ALA A 111 5.74 -2.03 -12.90
C ALA A 111 6.30 -3.46 -13.06
N MET A 112 7.26 -3.86 -12.20
CA MET A 112 7.85 -5.21 -12.20
C MET A 112 6.80 -6.30 -11.97
N LEU A 113 5.85 -6.01 -11.06
CA LEU A 113 4.69 -6.86 -10.75
C LEU A 113 3.59 -6.80 -11.83
N GLY A 114 3.70 -5.91 -12.83
CA GLY A 114 2.74 -5.77 -13.92
C GLY A 114 1.43 -5.10 -13.51
N VAL A 115 1.42 -4.35 -12.42
CA VAL A 115 0.21 -3.72 -11.85
C VAL A 115 -0.15 -2.47 -12.64
N LYS A 116 -1.41 -2.40 -13.09
CA LYS A 116 -1.97 -1.25 -13.83
C LYS A 116 -3.13 -0.56 -13.11
N GLY A 117 -3.57 -1.11 -11.98
CA GLY A 117 -4.67 -0.59 -11.17
C GLY A 117 -4.52 -1.02 -9.71
N THR A 118 -5.29 -0.42 -8.81
CA THR A 118 -5.20 -0.67 -7.38
C THR A 118 -6.59 -1.00 -6.78
N PRO A 119 -6.65 -1.78 -5.68
CA PRO A 119 -5.53 -2.46 -5.04
C PRO A 119 -5.14 -3.77 -5.73
N ASN A 120 -3.91 -4.24 -5.49
CA ASN A 120 -3.45 -5.59 -5.83
C ASN A 120 -2.71 -6.19 -4.64
N PHE A 121 -2.87 -7.50 -4.42
CA PHE A 121 -2.31 -8.21 -3.27
C PHE A 121 -1.58 -9.48 -3.67
N TRP A 122 -0.55 -9.85 -2.92
CA TRP A 122 0.02 -11.19 -2.91
C TRP A 122 -0.01 -11.72 -1.49
N ILE A 123 -0.96 -12.62 -1.22
CA ILE A 123 -1.16 -13.26 0.08
C ILE A 123 -0.35 -14.54 0.12
N ASN A 124 0.70 -14.57 0.94
CA ASN A 124 1.66 -15.69 1.02
C ASN A 124 2.20 -16.12 -0.36
N GLY A 125 2.32 -15.16 -1.27
CA GLY A 125 2.80 -15.38 -2.65
C GLY A 125 1.70 -15.63 -3.70
N THR A 126 0.45 -15.81 -3.30
CA THR A 126 -0.70 -15.98 -4.21
C THR A 126 -1.32 -14.62 -4.54
N HIS A 127 -1.43 -14.31 -5.83
CA HIS A 127 -1.97 -13.03 -6.31
C HIS A 127 -3.49 -12.96 -6.16
N VAL A 128 -3.99 -11.80 -5.70
CA VAL A 128 -5.40 -11.41 -5.70
C VAL A 128 -5.50 -9.99 -6.25
N GLY A 129 -6.24 -9.83 -7.35
CA GLY A 129 -6.52 -8.53 -7.95
C GLY A 129 -7.76 -7.88 -7.34
N GLY A 130 -7.66 -6.60 -6.97
CA GLY A 130 -8.78 -5.85 -6.42
C GLY A 130 -9.11 -6.23 -4.97
N ALA A 131 -10.14 -5.57 -4.43
CA ALA A 131 -10.62 -5.77 -3.06
C ALA A 131 -11.58 -6.99 -2.94
N ASP A 132 -11.16 -8.15 -3.47
CA ASP A 132 -11.89 -9.41 -3.31
C ASP A 132 -11.63 -10.00 -1.92
N PHE A 133 -12.40 -9.53 -0.94
CA PHE A 133 -12.23 -9.93 0.46
C PHE A 133 -12.51 -11.42 0.70
N THR A 134 -13.38 -12.04 -0.10
CA THR A 134 -13.65 -13.48 -0.02
C THR A 134 -12.43 -14.29 -0.42
N ALA A 135 -11.78 -13.94 -1.54
CA ALA A 135 -10.55 -14.60 -1.98
C ALA A 135 -9.40 -14.35 -0.99
N ILE A 136 -9.28 -13.13 -0.46
CA ILE A 136 -8.27 -12.78 0.53
C ILE A 136 -8.46 -13.61 1.82
N GLU A 137 -9.67 -13.67 2.36
CA GLU A 137 -9.96 -14.39 3.60
C GLU A 137 -9.67 -15.90 3.47
N LYS A 138 -10.01 -16.48 2.32
CA LYS A 138 -9.68 -17.90 2.01
C LYS A 138 -8.19 -18.19 2.03
N LEU A 139 -7.34 -17.22 1.71
CA LEU A 139 -5.86 -17.38 1.71
C LEU A 139 -5.21 -17.11 3.07
N LEU A 140 -5.98 -16.56 4.02
CA LEU A 140 -5.50 -16.18 5.35
C LEU A 140 -5.91 -17.16 6.46
N ASN A 141 -6.89 -18.02 6.17
CA ASN A 141 -7.35 -19.13 7.00
C ASN A 141 -6.64 -20.44 6.64
#